data_AF-A0A2V6N791-F1
#
_entry.id   AF-A0A2V6N791-F1
#
_cell.length_a   1.000
_cell.length_b   1.000
_cell.length_c   1.000
_cell.angle_alpha   90.00
_cell.angle_beta   90.00
_cell.angle_gamma   90.00
#
_symmetry.space_group_name_H-M   'P 1'
#
loop_
_entity.id
_entity.type
_entity.pdbx_description
1 polymer ?
#
loop_
_entity_poly.entity_id
_entity_poly.type
_entity_poly.pdbx_seq_one_letter_code
_entity_poly.pdbx_strand_id
1 'polypeptide(L)'
;MNFPHFFIDRPIFAGVISIVITLVGVIALSTLPIAQYPEIAPPTIQVTTNYPGANAKVVSETVATPIEQQVNGVENMLYMSSQSTSDGNMTLSITFKLGTNLDTAQVLVQNRVAIAIPVLPPDVQRIGVTTKKQSPDITMVVHLVSPDGSLDSLFTSNYALLQIRDELARVDGVGDINVFGAREYSMRIWLDPNKTVARDLTAQDVVTALQEQNVQVAAGIIGAPPVPKGATAFQYTVSTLGRLTDEKQFGEIIVKTGA
;
A
#
# COMPACT_ATOMS: atom_id res chain seq x y z
N MET A 1 1.71 45.64 -50.48
CA MET A 1 0.30 45.31 -50.15
C MET A 1 0.17 45.33 -48.64
N ASN A 2 -0.67 46.20 -48.09
CA ASN A 2 -0.89 46.28 -46.64
C ASN A 2 -1.80 45.11 -46.21
N PHE A 3 -1.34 44.29 -45.28
CA PHE A 3 -2.06 43.11 -44.74
C PHE A 3 -3.54 43.38 -44.39
N PRO A 4 -3.92 44.53 -43.79
CA PRO A 4 -5.32 44.84 -43.51
C PRO A 4 -6.19 45.07 -44.76
N HIS A 5 -5.64 45.65 -45.83
CA HIS A 5 -6.42 45.95 -47.04
C HIS A 5 -6.94 44.68 -47.73
N PHE A 6 -6.20 43.57 -47.64
CA PHE A 6 -6.63 42.27 -48.16
C PHE A 6 -7.94 41.76 -47.54
N PHE A 7 -8.14 41.98 -46.24
CA PHE A 7 -9.36 41.59 -45.52
C PHE A 7 -10.52 42.57 -45.75
N ILE A 8 -10.21 43.85 -46.02
CA ILE A 8 -11.20 44.89 -46.39
C ILE A 8 -11.80 44.58 -47.77
N ASP A 9 -10.96 44.23 -48.74
CA ASP A 9 -11.40 43.91 -50.10
C ASP A 9 -12.11 42.55 -50.19
N ARG A 10 -11.98 41.68 -49.16
CA ARG A 10 -12.56 40.32 -49.10
C ARG A 10 -13.28 40.03 -47.78
N PRO A 11 -14.42 40.67 -47.49
CA PRO A 11 -15.11 40.56 -46.21
C PRO A 11 -15.62 39.14 -45.89
N ILE A 12 -15.98 38.35 -46.91
CA ILE A 12 -16.40 36.94 -46.72
C ILE A 12 -15.24 36.11 -46.16
N PHE A 13 -14.02 36.31 -46.66
CA PHE A 13 -12.83 35.57 -46.20
C PHE A 13 -12.51 35.87 -44.74
N ALA A 14 -12.59 37.15 -44.34
CA ALA A 14 -12.45 37.55 -42.95
C ALA A 14 -13.54 36.92 -42.05
N GLY A 15 -14.79 36.89 -42.52
CA GLY A 15 -15.91 36.24 -41.82
C GLY A 15 -15.70 34.74 -41.63
N VAL A 16 -15.23 34.03 -42.65
CA VAL A 16 -14.92 32.60 -42.56
C VAL A 16 -13.84 32.32 -41.52
N ILE A 17 -12.75 33.08 -41.50
CA ILE A 17 -11.68 32.90 -40.50
C ILE A 17 -12.22 33.15 -39.08
N SER A 18 -13.01 34.20 -38.88
CA SER A 18 -13.62 34.49 -37.59
C SER A 18 -14.53 33.35 -37.11
N ILE A 19 -15.35 32.79 -38.01
CA ILE A 19 -16.20 31.63 -37.72
C ILE A 19 -15.33 30.42 -37.36
N VAL A 20 -14.28 30.13 -38.12
CA VAL A 20 -13.37 29.00 -37.85
C VAL A 20 -12.71 29.15 -36.48
N ILE A 21 -12.19 30.33 -36.13
CA ILE A 21 -11.58 30.59 -34.81
C ILE A 21 -12.61 30.40 -33.70
N THR A 22 -13.83 30.91 -33.89
CA THR A 22 -14.91 30.77 -32.90
C THR A 22 -15.30 29.30 -32.71
N LEU A 23 -15.40 28.54 -33.80
CA LEU A 23 -15.76 27.12 -33.77
C LEU A 23 -14.67 26.28 -33.10
N VAL A 24 -13.39 26.57 -33.36
CA VAL A 24 -12.25 25.97 -32.65
C VAL A 24 -12.30 26.34 -31.16
N GLY A 25 -12.62 27.58 -30.82
CA GLY A 25 -12.77 28.01 -29.43
C GLY A 25 -13.89 27.27 -28.69
N VAL A 26 -15.04 27.05 -29.33
CA VAL A 26 -16.16 26.28 -28.76
C VAL A 26 -15.78 24.82 -28.55
N ILE A 27 -15.09 24.19 -29.51
CA ILE A 27 -14.59 22.83 -29.34
C ILE A 27 -13.60 22.75 -28.18
N ALA A 28 -12.63 23.68 -28.13
CA ALA A 28 -11.62 23.73 -27.07
C ALA A 28 -12.23 23.90 -25.67
N LEU A 29 -13.28 24.73 -25.53
CA LEU A 29 -14.02 24.91 -24.28
C LEU A 29 -14.62 23.60 -23.76
N SER A 30 -15.01 22.68 -24.65
CA SER A 30 -15.59 21.39 -24.27
C SER A 30 -14.56 20.30 -23.96
N THR A 31 -13.32 20.44 -24.45
CA THR A 31 -12.27 19.41 -24.30
C THR A 31 -11.22 19.74 -23.24
N LEU A 32 -11.09 21.00 -22.84
CA LEU A 32 -10.05 21.41 -21.89
C LEU A 32 -10.40 20.97 -20.46
N PRO A 33 -9.45 20.35 -19.74
CA PRO A 33 -9.63 20.04 -18.32
C PRO A 33 -9.88 21.30 -17.51
N ILE A 34 -10.82 21.23 -16.56
CA ILE A 34 -11.14 22.31 -15.64
C ILE A 34 -10.44 22.01 -14.32
N ALA A 35 -9.59 22.93 -13.85
CA ALA A 35 -8.91 22.84 -12.56
C ALA A 35 -9.07 24.16 -11.79
N GLN A 36 -9.10 24.10 -10.45
CA GLN A 36 -9.18 25.30 -9.62
C GLN A 36 -7.88 26.11 -9.67
N TYR A 37 -6.75 25.41 -9.63
CA TYR A 37 -5.40 25.96 -9.76
C TYR A 37 -4.55 25.00 -10.61
N PRO A 38 -3.49 25.50 -11.27
CA PRO A 38 -2.46 24.61 -11.80
C PRO A 38 -1.72 23.90 -10.66
N GLU A 39 -1.06 22.79 -10.98
CA GLU A 39 -0.21 22.07 -10.02
C GLU A 39 1.00 22.93 -9.61
N ILE A 40 0.86 23.65 -8.50
CA ILE A 40 1.92 24.49 -7.90
C ILE A 40 2.61 23.82 -6.72
N ALA A 41 2.05 22.71 -6.22
CA ALA A 41 2.62 21.95 -5.12
C ALA A 41 3.82 21.11 -5.63
N PRO A 42 4.98 21.18 -4.96
CA PRO A 42 6.11 20.31 -5.28
C PRO A 42 5.71 18.83 -5.15
N PRO A 43 6.02 17.97 -6.14
CA PRO A 43 5.69 16.55 -6.08
C PRO A 43 6.44 15.84 -4.94
N THR A 44 5.76 14.93 -4.23
CA THR A 44 6.36 14.19 -3.10
C THR A 44 6.23 12.68 -3.22
N ILE A 45 7.26 11.97 -2.78
CA ILE A 45 7.25 10.51 -2.61
C ILE A 45 7.46 10.22 -1.13
N GLN A 46 6.61 9.37 -0.59
CA GLN A 46 6.69 8.92 0.78
C GLN A 46 7.23 7.49 0.83
N VAL A 47 8.20 7.27 1.70
CA VAL A 47 8.73 5.96 2.07
C VAL A 47 8.29 5.68 3.50
N THR A 48 7.58 4.58 3.73
CA THR A 48 7.13 4.20 5.07
C THR A 48 7.52 2.79 5.43
N THR A 49 7.80 2.57 6.71
CA THR A 49 8.01 1.25 7.29
C THR A 49 7.74 1.31 8.80
N ASN A 50 7.79 0.14 9.44
CA ASN A 50 7.54 0.01 10.87
C ASN A 50 8.58 -0.93 11.49
N TYR A 51 9.12 -0.52 12.64
CA TYR A 51 9.94 -1.36 13.51
C TYR A 51 9.24 -1.54 14.87
N PRO A 52 8.37 -2.55 15.00
CA PRO A 52 7.59 -2.78 16.21
C PRO A 52 8.49 -2.98 17.43
N GLY A 53 8.19 -2.26 18.51
CA GLY A 53 8.92 -2.34 19.78
C GLY A 53 10.19 -1.47 19.87
N ALA A 54 10.59 -0.80 18.79
CA ALA A 54 11.66 0.19 18.82
C ALA A 54 11.14 1.58 19.24
N ASN A 55 11.96 2.35 19.95
CA ASN A 55 11.66 3.74 20.24
C ASN A 55 12.06 4.66 19.07
N ALA A 56 11.56 5.91 19.07
CA ALA A 56 11.80 6.85 17.98
C ALA A 56 13.29 7.07 17.65
N LYS A 57 14.17 7.03 18.66
CA LYS A 57 15.62 7.20 18.46
C LYS A 57 16.24 6.01 17.75
N VAL A 58 15.91 4.79 18.17
CA VAL A 58 16.37 3.56 17.53
C VAL A 58 15.89 3.49 16.09
N VAL A 59 14.62 3.83 15.83
CA VAL A 59 14.08 3.87 14.47
C VAL A 59 14.83 4.88 13.60
N SER A 60 15.10 6.08 14.14
CA SER A 60 15.85 7.12 13.43
C SER A 60 17.27 6.66 13.05
N GLU A 61 18.01 6.09 14.00
CA GLU A 61 19.41 5.70 13.81
C GLU A 61 19.57 4.42 12.96
N THR A 62 18.67 3.44 13.11
CA THR A 62 18.82 2.10 12.51
C THR A 62 17.99 1.88 11.26
N VAL A 63 16.97 2.70 11.01
CA VAL A 63 16.05 2.55 9.87
C VAL A 63 16.01 3.80 9.00
N ALA A 64 15.73 4.97 9.58
CA ALA A 64 15.61 6.20 8.80
C ALA A 64 16.96 6.61 8.19
N THR A 65 18.02 6.67 9.01
CA THR A 65 19.35 7.12 8.58
C THR A 65 19.93 6.30 7.42
N PRO A 66 19.92 4.94 7.43
CA PRO A 66 20.38 4.16 6.29
C PRO A 66 19.58 4.40 5.00
N ILE A 67 18.25 4.57 5.12
CA ILE A 67 17.39 4.84 3.96
C ILE A 67 17.67 6.25 3.42
N GLU A 68 17.75 7.25 4.29
CA GLU A 68 18.09 8.63 3.92
C GLU A 68 19.43 8.71 3.18
N GLN A 69 20.46 8.01 3.67
CA GLN A 69 21.78 7.98 3.05
C GLN A 69 21.74 7.42 1.62
N GLN A 70 20.94 6.38 1.36
CA GLN A 70 20.83 5.80 0.02
C GLN A 70 19.95 6.63 -0.91
N VAL A 71 18.89 7.24 -0.38
CA VAL A 71 17.95 8.09 -1.15
C VAL A 71 18.54 9.47 -1.42
N ASN A 72 19.53 9.92 -0.65
CA ASN A 72 20.20 11.18 -0.89
C ASN A 72 20.88 11.18 -2.28
N GLY A 73 20.63 12.25 -3.04
CA GLY A 73 21.16 12.39 -4.40
C GLY A 73 20.31 11.75 -5.49
N VAL A 74 19.06 11.36 -5.21
CA VAL A 74 18.09 11.10 -6.29
C VAL A 74 17.90 12.37 -7.12
N GLU A 75 17.83 12.19 -8.44
CA GLU A 75 17.71 13.29 -9.40
C GLU A 75 16.48 14.16 -9.12
N ASN A 76 16.64 15.48 -9.27
CA ASN A 76 15.58 16.48 -9.09
C ASN A 76 14.98 16.57 -7.67
N MET A 77 15.58 15.89 -6.68
CA MET A 77 15.25 16.07 -5.28
C MET A 77 15.58 17.51 -4.82
N LEU A 78 14.65 18.12 -4.08
CA LEU A 78 14.82 19.42 -3.43
C LEU A 78 15.31 19.23 -1.99
N TYR A 79 14.57 18.44 -1.22
CA TYR A 79 14.86 18.13 0.17
C TYR A 79 14.13 16.85 0.56
N MET A 80 14.51 16.28 1.70
CA MET A 80 13.77 15.21 2.34
C MET A 80 13.56 15.54 3.81
N SER A 81 12.51 14.98 4.40
CA SER A 81 12.18 15.10 5.81
C SER A 81 11.76 13.74 6.33
N SER A 82 12.37 13.27 7.42
CA SER A 82 12.01 12.03 8.08
C SER A 82 11.36 12.30 9.42
N GLN A 83 10.41 11.44 9.77
CA GLN A 83 9.74 11.41 11.05
C GLN A 83 9.76 9.97 11.56
N SER A 84 10.27 9.81 12.79
CA SER A 84 10.27 8.54 13.51
C SER A 84 9.46 8.72 14.79
N THR A 85 8.53 7.80 15.05
CA THR A 85 7.61 7.86 16.19
C THR A 85 7.87 6.70 17.16
N SER A 86 7.49 6.88 18.43
CA SER A 86 7.76 5.90 19.49
C SER A 86 6.91 4.63 19.41
N ASP A 87 5.96 4.58 18.48
CA ASP A 87 5.19 3.38 18.12
C ASP A 87 5.93 2.49 17.09
N GLY A 88 7.15 2.87 16.68
CA GLY A 88 7.98 2.13 15.74
C GLY A 88 7.84 2.60 14.28
N ASN A 89 6.90 3.48 13.97
CA ASN A 89 6.68 3.94 12.60
C ASN A 89 7.78 4.91 12.13
N MET A 90 8.17 4.75 10.87
CA MET A 90 9.08 5.66 10.16
C MET A 90 8.42 6.12 8.87
N THR A 91 8.44 7.44 8.67
CA THR A 91 7.95 8.10 7.47
C THR A 91 9.03 9.03 6.93
N LEU A 92 9.48 8.81 5.70
CA LEU A 92 10.40 9.67 4.98
C LEU A 92 9.69 10.29 3.78
N SER A 93 9.56 11.60 3.78
CA SER A 93 8.97 12.38 2.69
C SER A 93 10.06 13.04 1.87
N ILE A 94 10.11 12.73 0.57
CA ILE A 94 11.10 13.25 -0.38
C ILE A 94 10.38 14.19 -1.33
N THR A 95 10.80 15.45 -1.36
CA THR A 95 10.19 16.50 -2.19
C THR A 95 11.04 16.76 -3.42
N PHE A 96 10.40 16.87 -4.59
CA PHE A 96 11.04 17.04 -5.88
C PHE A 96 10.75 18.40 -6.51
N LYS A 97 11.56 18.80 -7.50
CA LYS A 97 11.34 20.02 -8.29
C LYS A 97 10.04 19.93 -9.09
N LEU A 98 9.37 21.06 -9.27
CA LEU A 98 8.22 21.18 -10.17
C LEU A 98 8.59 20.72 -11.60
N GLY A 99 7.68 19.97 -12.24
CA GLY A 99 7.92 19.37 -13.55
C GLY A 99 8.64 18.00 -13.51
N THR A 100 9.03 17.51 -12.33
CA THR A 100 9.58 16.15 -12.20
C THR A 100 8.49 15.11 -12.43
N ASN A 101 8.76 14.13 -13.28
CA ASN A 101 7.88 12.99 -13.49
C ASN A 101 7.89 12.07 -12.25
N LEU A 102 6.76 12.02 -11.54
CA LEU A 102 6.63 11.24 -10.30
C LEU A 102 6.74 9.72 -10.49
N ASP A 103 6.34 9.17 -11.64
CA ASP A 103 6.53 7.74 -11.94
C ASP A 103 8.01 7.38 -11.97
N THR A 104 8.80 8.20 -12.66
CA THR A 104 10.24 8.01 -12.78
C THR A 104 10.93 8.22 -11.44
N ALA A 105 10.57 9.30 -10.73
CA ALA A 105 11.11 9.57 -9.40
C ALA A 105 10.79 8.44 -8.40
N GLN A 106 9.58 7.84 -8.47
CA GLN A 106 9.19 6.74 -7.59
C GLN A 106 10.08 5.52 -7.82
N VAL A 107 10.32 5.15 -9.08
CA VAL A 107 11.20 4.03 -9.43
C VAL A 107 12.64 4.30 -8.97
N LEU A 108 13.13 5.54 -9.15
CA LEU A 108 14.48 5.91 -8.69
C LEU A 108 14.60 5.82 -7.16
N VAL A 109 13.62 6.34 -6.41
CA VAL A 109 13.59 6.22 -4.94
C VAL A 109 13.51 4.75 -4.54
N GLN A 110 12.62 3.96 -5.14
CA GLN A 110 12.48 2.53 -4.84
C GLN A 110 13.78 1.77 -5.08
N ASN A 111 14.49 2.05 -6.17
CA ASN A 111 15.80 1.46 -6.46
C ASN A 111 16.84 1.82 -5.39
N ARG A 112 16.84 3.07 -4.90
CA ARG A 112 17.74 3.49 -3.81
C ARG A 112 17.36 2.84 -2.48
N VAL A 113 16.07 2.78 -2.15
CA VAL A 113 15.56 2.10 -0.95
C VAL A 113 15.94 0.62 -0.99
N ALA A 114 15.85 -0.05 -2.13
CA ALA A 114 16.22 -1.45 -2.29
C ALA A 114 17.70 -1.73 -1.94
N ILE A 115 18.60 -0.77 -2.18
CA ILE A 115 20.01 -0.86 -1.79
C ILE A 115 20.17 -0.76 -0.25
N ALA A 116 19.28 -0.03 0.42
CA ALA A 116 19.30 0.11 1.88
C ALA A 116 18.77 -1.13 2.62
N ILE A 117 17.83 -1.88 2.02
CA ILE A 117 17.12 -3.01 2.65
C ILE A 117 18.05 -4.00 3.39
N PRO A 118 19.18 -4.47 2.82
CA PRO A 118 20.03 -5.45 3.48
C PRO A 118 20.69 -4.97 4.78
N VAL A 119 20.80 -3.64 4.97
CA VAL A 119 21.40 -3.02 6.16
C VAL A 119 20.37 -2.82 7.27
N LEU A 120 19.07 -2.91 6.95
CA LEU A 120 17.99 -2.72 7.90
C LEU A 120 17.87 -3.91 8.86
N PRO A 121 17.31 -3.72 10.07
CA PRO A 121 17.00 -4.83 10.97
C PRO A 121 16.10 -5.90 10.32
N PRO A 122 16.28 -7.20 10.62
CA PRO A 122 15.51 -8.29 10.00
C PRO A 122 13.99 -8.16 10.18
N ASP A 123 13.53 -7.63 11.31
CA ASP A 123 12.10 -7.43 11.58
C ASP A 123 11.48 -6.40 10.61
N VAL A 124 12.23 -5.33 10.30
CA VAL A 124 11.83 -4.30 9.34
C VAL A 124 11.85 -4.86 7.92
N GLN A 125 12.87 -5.66 7.56
CA GLN A 125 12.93 -6.33 6.26
C GLN A 125 11.72 -7.25 6.04
N ARG A 126 11.29 -7.98 7.08
CA ARG A 126 10.13 -8.88 7.03
C ARG A 126 8.80 -8.13 6.88
N ILE A 127 8.67 -6.96 7.51
CA ILE A 127 7.49 -6.09 7.33
C ILE A 127 7.50 -5.43 5.95
N GLY A 128 8.69 -5.12 5.45
CA GLY A 128 8.91 -4.44 4.18
C GLY A 128 8.92 -2.92 4.33
N VAL A 129 9.43 -2.28 3.27
CA VAL A 129 9.47 -0.83 3.12
C VAL A 129 8.59 -0.49 1.93
N THR A 130 7.61 0.39 2.12
CA THR A 130 6.71 0.80 1.05
C THR A 130 7.10 2.17 0.51
N THR A 131 7.01 2.36 -0.80
CA THR A 131 7.32 3.62 -1.47
C THR A 131 6.15 4.01 -2.35
N LYS A 132 5.47 5.10 -1.99
CA LYS A 132 4.27 5.56 -2.69
C LYS A 132 4.40 7.04 -3.05
N LYS A 133 3.77 7.42 -4.16
CA LYS A 133 3.49 8.84 -4.41
C LYS A 133 2.45 9.30 -3.41
N GLN A 134 2.61 10.51 -2.90
CA GLN A 134 1.63 11.08 -2.00
C GLN A 134 1.35 12.52 -2.40
N SER A 135 0.06 12.86 -2.40
CA SER A 135 -0.39 14.24 -2.30
C SER A 135 -0.71 14.54 -0.84
N PRO A 136 -0.30 15.70 -0.30
CA PRO A 136 -0.70 16.11 1.04
C PRO A 136 -2.21 16.42 1.14
N ASP A 137 -2.89 16.64 0.00
CA ASP A 137 -4.29 17.07 -0.03
C ASP A 137 -5.26 15.89 -0.03
N ILE A 138 -6.26 15.95 0.85
CA ILE A 138 -7.36 14.99 0.90
C ILE A 138 -8.48 15.49 -0.03
N THR A 139 -8.69 14.80 -1.15
CA THR A 139 -9.73 15.18 -2.13
C THR A 139 -11.14 14.96 -1.59
N MET A 140 -11.38 13.87 -0.86
CA MET A 140 -12.70 13.50 -0.35
C MET A 140 -12.55 12.64 0.91
N VAL A 141 -13.52 12.77 1.82
CA VAL A 141 -13.68 11.86 2.96
C VAL A 141 -15.06 11.20 2.85
N VAL A 142 -15.06 9.86 2.79
CA VAL A 142 -16.30 9.06 2.78
C VAL A 142 -16.50 8.50 4.18
N HIS A 143 -17.64 8.79 4.79
CA HIS A 143 -17.98 8.33 6.14
C HIS A 143 -19.03 7.22 6.08
N LEU A 144 -18.71 6.05 6.61
CA LEU A 144 -19.65 4.91 6.70
C LEU A 144 -20.40 4.96 8.03
N VAL A 145 -21.74 4.86 7.96
CA VAL A 145 -22.62 4.89 9.13
C VAL A 145 -23.65 3.78 9.01
N SER A 146 -23.94 3.07 10.11
CA SER A 146 -25.11 2.20 10.24
C SER A 146 -26.28 3.03 10.74
N PRO A 147 -27.32 3.32 9.92
CA PRO A 147 -28.41 4.20 10.32
C PRO A 147 -29.22 3.68 11.53
N ASP A 148 -29.28 2.37 11.68
CA ASP A 148 -29.97 1.62 12.73
C ASP A 148 -29.06 1.23 13.91
N GLY A 149 -27.76 1.49 13.82
CA GLY A 149 -26.76 1.07 14.81
C GLY A 149 -26.55 -0.44 14.92
N SER A 150 -27.05 -1.24 13.97
CA SER A 150 -26.90 -2.70 14.01
C SER A 150 -25.46 -3.15 13.74
N LEU A 151 -24.70 -2.35 12.99
CA LEU A 151 -23.30 -2.61 12.68
C LEU A 151 -22.41 -1.71 13.53
N ASP A 152 -21.50 -2.34 14.26
CA ASP A 152 -20.54 -1.62 15.08
C ASP A 152 -19.40 -1.00 14.25
N SER A 153 -18.60 -0.17 14.92
CA SER A 153 -17.42 0.47 14.31
C SER A 153 -16.39 -0.54 13.77
N LEU A 154 -16.31 -1.75 14.36
CA LEU A 154 -15.40 -2.80 13.91
C LEU A 154 -15.88 -3.39 12.57
N PHE A 155 -17.16 -3.75 12.49
CA PHE A 155 -17.74 -4.29 11.27
C PHE A 155 -17.67 -3.29 10.12
N THR A 156 -18.07 -2.04 10.36
CA THR A 156 -18.09 -1.00 9.32
C THR A 156 -16.68 -0.66 8.80
N SER A 157 -15.68 -0.53 9.69
CA SER A 157 -14.29 -0.30 9.28
C SER A 157 -13.71 -1.49 8.50
N ASN A 158 -14.01 -2.72 8.91
CA ASN A 158 -13.54 -3.90 8.19
C ASN A 158 -14.26 -4.10 6.84
N TYR A 159 -15.56 -3.80 6.76
CA TYR A 159 -16.28 -3.79 5.49
C TYR A 159 -15.68 -2.77 4.52
N ALA A 160 -15.32 -1.58 5.01
CA ALA A 160 -14.60 -0.58 4.22
C ALA A 160 -13.29 -1.13 3.65
N LEU A 161 -12.51 -1.80 4.49
CA LEU A 161 -11.21 -2.33 4.12
C LEU A 161 -11.32 -3.48 3.11
N LEU A 162 -12.22 -4.44 3.34
CA LEU A 162 -12.31 -5.67 2.55
C LEU A 162 -13.09 -5.50 1.24
N GLN A 163 -14.10 -4.63 1.21
CA GLN A 163 -15.02 -4.55 0.06
C GLN A 163 -14.95 -3.21 -0.68
N ILE A 164 -14.61 -2.10 -0.01
CA ILE A 164 -14.67 -0.77 -0.60
C ILE A 164 -13.30 -0.28 -1.03
N ARG A 165 -12.28 -0.44 -0.19
CA ARG A 165 -10.95 0.14 -0.41
C ARG A 165 -10.35 -0.29 -1.74
N ASP A 166 -10.31 -1.59 -2.02
CA ASP A 166 -9.65 -2.10 -3.22
C ASP A 166 -10.41 -1.75 -4.50
N GLU A 167 -11.74 -1.66 -4.44
CA GLU A 167 -12.56 -1.24 -5.58
C GLU A 167 -12.38 0.26 -5.86
N LEU A 168 -12.35 1.10 -4.83
CA LEU A 168 -12.07 2.53 -5.00
C LEU A 168 -10.63 2.79 -5.45
N ALA A 169 -9.67 1.99 -4.99
CA ALA A 169 -8.25 2.15 -5.34
C ALA A 169 -7.98 1.87 -6.83
N ARG A 170 -8.91 1.19 -7.53
CA ARG A 170 -8.83 0.93 -8.98
C ARG A 170 -9.49 2.01 -9.84
N VAL A 171 -10.20 2.96 -9.24
CA VAL A 171 -10.83 4.05 -9.97
C VAL A 171 -9.77 5.01 -10.48
N ASP A 172 -9.84 5.37 -11.76
CA ASP A 172 -8.88 6.29 -12.37
C ASP A 172 -8.88 7.65 -11.66
N GLY A 173 -7.68 8.20 -11.45
CA GLY A 173 -7.46 9.43 -10.67
C GLY A 173 -7.38 9.25 -9.15
N VAL A 174 -7.63 8.05 -8.60
CA VAL A 174 -7.42 7.78 -7.17
C VAL A 174 -5.95 7.47 -6.89
N GLY A 175 -5.30 8.30 -6.06
CA GLY A 175 -3.90 8.15 -5.70
C GLY A 175 -3.64 7.18 -4.55
N ASP A 176 -4.24 7.43 -3.38
CA ASP A 176 -4.15 6.57 -2.20
C ASP A 176 -5.44 6.66 -1.40
N ILE A 177 -5.79 5.59 -0.69
CA ILE A 177 -6.99 5.52 0.15
C ILE A 177 -6.56 5.15 1.56
N ASN A 178 -6.86 6.04 2.48
CA ASN A 178 -6.62 5.83 3.90
C ASN A 178 -7.93 5.50 4.63
N VAL A 179 -7.97 4.35 5.32
CA VAL A 179 -9.10 3.95 6.15
C VAL A 179 -8.81 4.36 7.59
N PHE A 180 -9.44 5.45 8.03
CA PHE A 180 -9.26 5.95 9.39
C PHE A 180 -9.85 4.99 10.43
N GLY A 181 -9.09 4.71 11.48
CA GLY A 181 -9.52 3.80 12.55
C GLY A 181 -9.72 2.36 12.09
N ALA A 182 -9.02 1.94 11.02
CA ALA A 182 -9.07 0.57 10.50
C ALA A 182 -8.87 -0.44 11.64
N ARG A 183 -9.89 -1.25 11.89
CA ARG A 183 -9.81 -2.40 12.78
C ARG A 183 -9.96 -3.64 11.92
N GLU A 184 -8.83 -4.23 11.57
CA GLU A 184 -8.83 -5.49 10.84
C GLU A 184 -9.26 -6.62 11.79
N TYR A 185 -10.07 -7.56 11.28
CA TYR A 185 -10.25 -8.80 12.01
C TYR A 185 -8.90 -9.49 12.13
N SER A 186 -8.47 -9.69 13.37
CA SER A 186 -7.23 -10.35 13.72
C SER A 186 -7.54 -11.44 14.73
N MET A 187 -7.03 -12.65 14.50
CA MET A 187 -7.07 -13.72 15.50
C MET A 187 -6.12 -13.34 16.63
N ARG A 188 -6.67 -12.88 17.75
CA ARG A 188 -5.90 -12.43 18.91
C ARG A 188 -5.89 -13.50 19.98
N ILE A 189 -4.69 -14.02 20.27
CA ILE A 189 -4.49 -15.05 21.30
C ILE A 189 -3.96 -14.35 22.55
N TRP A 190 -4.84 -14.18 23.54
CA TRP A 190 -4.48 -13.60 24.83
C TRP A 190 -4.01 -14.70 25.77
N LEU A 191 -2.71 -14.72 26.05
CA LEU A 191 -2.12 -15.68 26.98
C LEU A 191 -2.46 -15.31 28.42
N ASP A 192 -3.05 -16.26 29.15
CA ASP A 192 -3.22 -16.17 30.60
C ASP A 192 -1.90 -16.58 31.28
N PRO A 193 -1.17 -15.66 31.92
CA PRO A 193 0.15 -15.96 32.48
C PRO A 193 0.08 -17.01 33.60
N ASN A 194 -1.01 -17.02 34.39
CA ASN A 194 -1.16 -17.97 35.49
C ASN A 194 -1.33 -19.40 34.97
N LYS A 195 -2.13 -19.57 33.90
CA LYS A 195 -2.36 -20.89 33.28
C LYS A 195 -1.15 -21.41 32.52
N THR A 196 -0.37 -20.50 31.94
CA THR A 196 0.86 -20.80 31.20
C THR A 196 1.93 -21.31 32.17
N VAL A 197 2.17 -20.60 33.28
CA VAL A 197 3.13 -21.00 34.32
C VAL A 197 2.72 -22.31 34.99
N ALA A 198 1.44 -22.49 35.31
CA ALA A 198 0.94 -23.72 35.95
C ALA A 198 1.15 -25.00 35.10
N ARG A 199 1.43 -24.86 33.80
CA ARG A 199 1.70 -25.96 32.87
C ARG A 199 3.17 -26.06 32.45
N ASP A 200 4.04 -25.28 33.10
CA ASP A 200 5.46 -25.20 32.77
C ASP A 200 5.64 -24.90 31.27
N LEU A 201 4.91 -23.86 30.82
CA LEU A 201 4.95 -23.32 29.47
C LEU A 201 5.50 -21.90 29.52
N THR A 202 6.10 -21.49 28.42
CA THR A 202 6.51 -20.11 28.13
C THR A 202 5.65 -19.53 27.01
N ALA A 203 5.67 -18.21 26.86
CA ALA A 203 5.03 -17.56 25.71
C ALA A 203 5.63 -18.04 24.38
N GLN A 204 6.93 -18.36 24.37
CA GLN A 204 7.64 -18.83 23.19
C GLN A 204 7.15 -20.21 22.74
N ASP A 205 6.78 -21.09 23.67
CA ASP A 205 6.24 -22.41 23.34
C ASP A 205 4.92 -22.29 22.57
N VAL A 206 4.06 -21.36 22.98
CA VAL A 206 2.78 -21.11 22.28
C VAL A 206 3.02 -20.51 20.89
N VAL A 207 3.94 -19.56 20.76
CA VAL A 207 4.32 -18.99 19.46
C VAL A 207 4.85 -20.06 18.52
N THR A 208 5.69 -20.96 19.03
CA THR A 208 6.27 -22.07 18.25
C THR A 208 5.17 -23.03 17.79
N ALA A 209 4.29 -23.46 18.70
CA ALA A 209 3.16 -24.33 18.37
C ALA A 209 2.23 -23.71 17.30
N LEU A 210 1.98 -22.40 17.39
CA LEU A 210 1.21 -21.66 16.38
C LEU A 210 1.90 -21.68 15.01
N GLN A 211 3.20 -21.45 14.95
CA GLN A 211 3.96 -21.44 13.69
C GLN A 211 4.04 -22.82 13.05
N GLU A 212 4.09 -23.89 13.85
CA GLU A 212 4.15 -25.27 13.36
C GLU A 212 2.80 -25.80 12.88
N GLN A 213 1.70 -25.44 13.54
CA GLN A 213 0.37 -26.00 13.24
C GLN A 213 -0.47 -25.11 12.32
N ASN A 214 -0.29 -23.79 12.33
CA ASN A 214 -0.99 -22.86 11.43
C ASN A 214 -0.18 -22.57 10.16
N VAL A 215 0.18 -23.63 9.43
CA VAL A 215 1.05 -23.52 8.25
C VAL A 215 0.37 -24.10 7.01
N GLN A 216 0.54 -23.41 5.89
CA GLN A 216 0.12 -23.94 4.59
C GLN A 216 1.23 -24.87 4.06
N VAL A 217 0.96 -26.17 4.03
CA VAL A 217 1.90 -27.17 3.47
C VAL A 217 1.50 -27.53 2.05
N ALA A 218 2.48 -27.57 1.14
CA ALA A 218 2.32 -28.14 -0.18
C ALA A 218 2.35 -29.67 -0.07
N ALA A 219 1.18 -30.30 0.08
CA ALA A 219 1.09 -31.75 0.30
C ALA A 219 1.27 -32.60 -0.97
N GLY A 220 1.43 -31.96 -2.13
CA GLY A 220 1.77 -32.61 -3.39
C GLY A 220 0.57 -33.27 -4.08
N ILE A 221 0.90 -34.13 -5.04
CA ILE A 221 -0.07 -34.79 -5.92
C ILE A 221 0.24 -36.28 -5.95
N ILE A 222 -0.74 -37.12 -5.61
CA ILE A 222 -0.65 -38.57 -5.70
C ILE A 222 -0.83 -38.98 -7.16
N GLY A 223 0.06 -39.84 -7.67
CA GLY A 223 0.02 -40.30 -9.06
C GLY A 223 0.73 -39.38 -10.05
N ALA A 224 1.37 -38.30 -9.59
CA ALA A 224 2.22 -37.45 -10.42
C ALA A 224 3.53 -38.18 -10.79
N PRO A 225 4.03 -38.08 -12.03
CA PRO A 225 5.31 -38.67 -12.42
C PRO A 225 6.47 -38.21 -11.52
N PRO A 226 7.45 -39.09 -11.24
CA PRO A 226 7.65 -40.42 -11.83
C PRO A 226 6.85 -41.51 -11.11
N VAL A 227 5.93 -42.14 -11.84
CA VAL A 227 5.22 -43.36 -11.42
C VAL A 227 5.45 -44.47 -12.46
N PRO A 228 5.45 -45.75 -12.07
CA PRO A 228 5.66 -46.85 -13.02
C PRO A 228 4.63 -46.77 -14.16
N LYS A 229 5.09 -47.02 -15.40
CA LYS A 229 4.22 -46.94 -16.59
C LYS A 229 3.01 -47.89 -16.42
N GLY A 230 1.81 -47.33 -16.43
CA GLY A 230 0.55 -48.07 -16.25
C GLY A 230 0.08 -48.23 -14.79
N ALA A 231 0.80 -47.69 -13.80
CA ALA A 231 0.44 -47.87 -12.39
C ALA A 231 -0.80 -47.07 -11.95
N THR A 232 -1.04 -45.88 -12.52
CA THR A 232 -2.18 -45.03 -12.14
C THR A 232 -2.68 -44.21 -13.34
N ALA A 233 -3.99 -44.28 -13.62
CA ALA A 233 -4.64 -43.48 -14.65
C ALA A 233 -5.10 -42.09 -14.16
N PHE A 234 -5.02 -41.83 -12.86
CA PHE A 234 -5.53 -40.63 -12.21
C PHE A 234 -4.46 -39.95 -11.37
N GLN A 235 -4.54 -38.62 -11.30
CA GLN A 235 -3.74 -37.77 -10.41
C GLN A 235 -4.68 -37.10 -9.41
N TYR A 236 -4.35 -37.15 -8.13
CA TYR A 236 -5.13 -36.51 -7.08
C TYR A 236 -4.28 -35.51 -6.32
N THR A 237 -4.72 -34.26 -6.26
CA THR A 237 -4.09 -33.24 -5.42
C THR A 237 -4.41 -33.52 -3.96
N VAL A 238 -3.37 -33.58 -3.12
CA VAL A 238 -3.55 -33.71 -1.68
C VAL A 238 -3.75 -32.32 -1.10
N SER A 239 -4.87 -32.12 -0.43
CA SER A 239 -5.15 -30.91 0.34
C SER A 239 -4.98 -31.20 1.83
N THR A 240 -4.23 -30.37 2.54
CA THR A 240 -4.15 -30.36 4.00
C THR A 240 -5.12 -29.33 4.57
N LEU A 241 -5.33 -29.37 5.89
CA LEU A 241 -6.11 -28.36 6.60
C LEU A 241 -5.56 -26.95 6.36
N GLY A 242 -4.24 -26.82 6.21
CA GLY A 242 -3.58 -25.55 5.86
C GLY A 242 -3.64 -24.54 6.98
N ARG A 243 -3.84 -23.26 6.63
CA ARG A 243 -4.04 -22.20 7.63
C ARG A 243 -5.41 -22.32 8.31
N LEU A 244 -5.40 -22.20 9.63
CA LEU A 244 -6.60 -22.22 10.46
C LEU A 244 -7.43 -20.95 10.24
N THR A 245 -8.75 -21.10 10.21
CA THR A 245 -9.69 -20.00 9.91
C THR A 245 -10.71 -19.77 11.03
N ASP A 246 -11.01 -20.80 11.82
CA ASP A 246 -12.00 -20.73 12.90
C ASP A 246 -11.32 -20.61 14.28
N GLU A 247 -11.93 -19.87 15.20
CA GLU A 247 -11.44 -19.70 16.56
C GLU A 247 -11.24 -21.04 17.28
N LYS A 248 -12.17 -21.97 17.08
CA LYS A 248 -12.10 -23.30 17.70
C LYS A 248 -10.84 -24.06 17.30
N GLN A 249 -10.43 -23.95 16.03
CA GLN A 249 -9.21 -24.58 15.53
C GLN A 249 -7.96 -24.04 16.23
N PHE A 250 -7.93 -22.74 16.54
CA PHE A 250 -6.83 -22.16 17.33
C PHE A 250 -6.86 -22.62 18.80
N GLY A 251 -8.05 -22.85 19.36
CA GLY A 251 -8.22 -23.40 20.70
C GLY A 251 -7.77 -24.87 20.85
N GLU A 252 -7.77 -25.62 19.75
CA GLU A 252 -7.35 -27.03 19.69
C GLU A 252 -5.84 -27.22 19.43
N ILE A 253 -5.08 -26.13 19.28
CA ILE A 253 -3.63 -26.19 19.06
C ILE A 253 -2.95 -26.86 20.25
N ILE A 254 -2.22 -27.93 19.96
CA ILE A 254 -1.52 -28.70 20.96
C ILE A 254 -0.19 -28.02 21.26
N VAL A 255 -0.05 -27.43 22.45
CA VAL A 255 1.18 -26.73 22.84
C VAL A 255 2.20 -27.67 23.49
N LYS A 256 1.74 -28.62 24.31
CA LYS A 256 2.58 -29.60 25.00
C LYS A 256 1.78 -30.87 25.24
N THR A 257 2.36 -32.01 24.88
CA THR A 257 1.84 -33.33 25.26
C THR A 257 2.46 -33.74 26.59
N GLY A 258 1.66 -34.20 27.54
CA GLY A 258 2.19 -34.75 28.79
C GLY A 258 3.04 -36.00 28.51
N ALA A 259 4.18 -36.10 29.19
CA ALA A 259 4.89 -37.37 29.36
C ALA A 259 4.29 -38.13 30.54
#